data_AF-A0A1E3RN81-F1
#
_entry.id   AF-A0A1E3RN81-F1
#
_cell.length_a   1.000
_cell.length_b   1.000
_cell.length_c   1.000
_cell.angle_alpha   90.00
_cell.angle_beta   90.00
_cell.angle_gamma   90.00
#
_symmetry.space_group_name_H-M   'P 1'
#
loop_
_entity.id
_entity.type
_entity.pdbx_description
1 polymer ?
#
loop_
_entity_poly.entity_id
_entity_poly.type
_entity_poly.pdbx_seq_one_letter_code
_entity_poly.pdbx_strand_id
1 'polypeptide(L)'
;MTSGFAVGERLLCPTTKSSRICSASRHRRMMAVSQWMREAVETAYRQLGLPRKWTPEQTETFLNLVTERLDGKATHLSMDLAEDAIVRWRGSHHNAEPDHETTVGLHQSALQNAREAIVRQELYALIPQPAEDEEPASTPPRPEVNWEDRWRDVRYRAEPNEAIEELARTLWPQRSPMFRVKAAYLLATRAEEGRPVPTSPHHHLVPRLTPQVEEELRADGYPPE
;
A
#
# COMPACT_ATOMS: atom_id res chain seq x y z
N MET A 1 -37.22 -11.17 -81.36
CA MET A 1 -36.14 -10.47 -80.66
C MET A 1 -35.74 -11.30 -79.44
N THR A 2 -34.59 -11.98 -79.55
CA THR A 2 -33.62 -12.40 -78.50
C THR A 2 -34.15 -12.75 -77.09
N SER A 3 -34.24 -14.06 -76.75
CA SER A 3 -33.28 -14.86 -75.92
C SER A 3 -33.66 -14.84 -74.42
N GLY A 4 -33.89 -15.92 -73.67
CA GLY A 4 -33.54 -17.35 -73.80
C GLY A 4 -32.59 -17.71 -72.66
N PHE A 5 -33.03 -18.44 -71.61
CA PHE A 5 -32.14 -19.22 -70.74
C PHE A 5 -32.86 -20.42 -70.12
N ALA A 6 -32.18 -21.55 -70.19
CA ALA A 6 -32.67 -22.91 -70.01
C ALA A 6 -32.22 -23.54 -68.69
N VAL A 7 -33.16 -24.30 -68.11
CA VAL A 7 -33.03 -25.73 -67.73
C VAL A 7 -31.95 -26.10 -66.70
N GLY A 8 -32.44 -26.51 -65.53
CA GLY A 8 -31.68 -27.25 -64.53
C GLY A 8 -31.89 -28.76 -64.67
N GLU A 9 -30.82 -29.53 -64.45
CA GLU A 9 -30.85 -30.97 -64.23
C GLU A 9 -29.98 -31.34 -63.00
N ARG A 10 -30.67 -31.88 -61.98
CA ARG A 10 -30.43 -33.17 -61.29
C ARG A 10 -29.02 -33.77 -61.32
N LEU A 11 -28.46 -34.10 -60.13
CA LEU A 11 -28.42 -35.46 -59.50
C LEU A 11 -27.27 -35.65 -58.46
N LEU A 12 -27.56 -36.48 -57.44
CA LEU A 12 -26.69 -37.37 -56.62
C LEU A 12 -26.12 -36.90 -55.26
N CYS A 13 -26.48 -37.67 -54.22
CA CYS A 13 -25.84 -37.72 -52.89
C CYS A 13 -24.59 -38.61 -52.91
N PRO A 14 -23.68 -38.44 -51.92
CA PRO A 14 -23.28 -39.61 -51.13
C PRO A 14 -23.18 -39.38 -49.60
N THR A 15 -23.70 -40.39 -48.90
CA THR A 15 -23.32 -41.09 -47.65
C THR A 15 -22.33 -40.51 -46.60
N THR A 16 -22.83 -40.53 -45.35
CA THR A 16 -22.20 -40.90 -44.05
C THR A 16 -20.79 -40.41 -43.68
N LYS A 17 -20.70 -39.68 -42.56
CA LYS A 17 -19.62 -39.75 -41.53
C LYS A 17 -20.11 -38.96 -40.31
N SER A 18 -20.40 -39.60 -39.19
CA SER A 18 -19.44 -40.01 -38.14
C SER A 18 -19.54 -39.05 -36.96
N SER A 19 -20.05 -39.58 -35.85
CA SER A 19 -19.96 -39.07 -34.49
C SER A 19 -18.67 -38.28 -34.25
N ARG A 20 -18.81 -37.01 -33.89
CA ARG A 20 -17.83 -36.34 -33.02
C ARG A 20 -18.58 -35.61 -31.94
N ILE A 21 -18.78 -36.35 -30.86
CA ILE A 21 -18.62 -35.90 -29.48
C ILE A 21 -17.80 -34.61 -29.48
N CYS A 22 -18.46 -33.48 -29.20
CA CYS A 22 -17.77 -32.26 -28.80
C CYS A 22 -17.10 -32.57 -27.46
N SER A 23 -15.89 -33.13 -27.52
CA SER A 23 -14.96 -33.14 -26.40
C SER A 23 -14.86 -31.70 -25.95
N ALA A 24 -15.48 -31.42 -24.80
CA ALA A 24 -15.15 -30.26 -23.98
C ALA A 24 -13.65 -30.38 -23.66
N SER A 25 -12.84 -29.80 -24.54
CA SER A 25 -11.42 -29.61 -24.33
C SER A 25 -11.31 -28.70 -23.12
N ARG A 26 -11.19 -29.32 -21.95
CA ARG A 26 -10.55 -28.75 -20.76
C ARG A 26 -9.09 -28.46 -21.10
N HIS A 27 -8.85 -27.55 -22.03
CA HIS A 27 -7.60 -26.81 -22.06
C HIS A 27 -7.75 -25.70 -21.04
N ARG A 28 -7.75 -26.11 -19.78
CA ARG A 28 -7.25 -25.27 -18.70
C ARG A 28 -5.76 -25.10 -19.05
N ARG A 29 -5.45 -24.15 -19.94
CA ARG A 29 -4.15 -23.48 -19.90
C ARG A 29 -4.16 -22.83 -18.52
N MET A 30 -3.67 -23.57 -17.52
CA MET A 30 -3.17 -22.94 -16.31
C MET A 30 -2.18 -21.93 -16.87
N MET A 31 -2.58 -20.66 -16.83
CA MET A 31 -1.70 -19.54 -17.11
C MET A 31 -0.42 -19.86 -16.35
N ALA A 32 0.73 -19.72 -17.01
CA ALA A 32 2.03 -19.82 -16.34
C ALA A 32 1.89 -19.09 -15.02
N VAL A 33 2.05 -19.83 -13.92
CA VAL A 33 1.90 -19.31 -12.56
C VAL A 33 2.58 -17.95 -12.52
N SER A 34 1.85 -16.90 -12.12
CA SER A 34 2.37 -15.54 -12.19
C SER A 34 3.73 -15.49 -11.52
N GLN A 35 4.79 -15.20 -12.28
CA GLN A 35 6.15 -15.13 -11.75
C GLN A 35 6.22 -14.18 -10.56
N TRP A 36 5.45 -13.09 -10.61
CA TRP A 36 5.28 -12.16 -9.51
C TRP A 36 4.72 -12.81 -8.23
N MET A 37 3.66 -13.63 -8.35
CA MET A 37 3.08 -14.33 -7.20
C MET A 37 4.10 -15.33 -6.61
N ARG A 38 4.87 -15.98 -7.47
CA ARG A 38 5.92 -16.92 -7.05
C ARG A 38 7.01 -16.21 -6.24
N GLU A 39 7.50 -15.07 -6.71
CA GLU A 39 8.49 -14.25 -6.01
C GLU A 39 7.96 -13.74 -4.66
N ALA A 40 6.69 -13.35 -4.59
CA ALA A 40 6.06 -12.91 -3.35
C ALA A 40 5.98 -14.05 -2.30
N VAL A 41 5.58 -15.25 -2.74
CA VAL A 41 5.56 -16.46 -1.89
C VAL A 41 6.95 -16.79 -1.37
N GLU A 42 7.96 -16.85 -2.25
CA GLU A 42 9.35 -17.11 -1.84
C GLU A 42 9.85 -16.08 -0.83
N THR A 43 9.55 -14.81 -1.06
CA THR A 43 9.95 -13.72 -0.15
C THR A 43 9.31 -13.85 1.22
N ALA A 44 8.01 -14.16 1.28
CA ALA A 44 7.32 -14.38 2.56
C ALA A 44 7.89 -15.59 3.31
N TYR A 45 8.08 -16.73 2.64
CA TYR A 45 8.58 -17.95 3.29
C TYR A 45 10.06 -17.91 3.67
N ARG A 46 10.85 -17.01 3.08
CA ARG A 46 12.20 -16.69 3.60
C ARG A 46 12.14 -16.09 5.00
N GLN A 47 11.09 -15.33 5.32
CA GLN A 47 10.91 -14.70 6.63
C GLN A 47 10.16 -15.60 7.63
N LEU A 48 9.12 -16.31 7.17
CA LEU A 48 8.37 -17.26 8.00
C LEU A 48 9.18 -18.50 8.39
N GLY A 49 10.20 -18.83 7.58
CA GLY A 49 11.00 -20.02 7.73
C GLY A 49 10.32 -21.26 7.12
N LEU A 50 11.16 -22.15 6.58
CA LEU A 50 10.74 -23.43 6.02
C LEU A 50 11.27 -24.58 6.90
N PRO A 51 10.57 -25.73 6.97
CA PRO A 51 11.06 -26.87 7.73
C PRO A 51 12.43 -27.36 7.24
N ARG A 52 13.45 -27.33 8.11
CA ARG A 52 14.85 -27.69 7.77
C ARG A 52 15.05 -29.14 7.28
N LYS A 53 14.07 -30.00 7.49
CA LYS A 53 14.09 -31.43 7.12
C LYS A 53 13.55 -31.71 5.72
N TRP A 54 13.01 -30.70 5.03
CA TRP A 54 12.51 -30.86 3.67
C TRP A 54 13.64 -30.91 2.66
N THR A 55 13.48 -31.73 1.62
CA THR A 55 14.38 -31.70 0.47
C THR A 55 14.09 -30.45 -0.39
N PRO A 56 15.04 -30.05 -1.25
CA PRO A 56 14.81 -28.96 -2.21
C PRO A 56 13.56 -29.17 -3.07
N GLU A 57 13.31 -30.41 -3.51
CA GLU A 57 12.17 -30.76 -4.37
C GLU A 57 10.84 -30.66 -3.62
N GLN A 58 10.82 -31.04 -2.34
CA GLN A 58 9.64 -30.90 -1.49
C GLN A 58 9.31 -29.43 -1.23
N THR A 59 10.35 -28.63 -1.00
CA THR A 59 10.21 -27.18 -0.83
C THR A 59 9.65 -26.53 -2.10
N GLU A 60 10.22 -26.88 -3.26
CA GLU A 60 9.77 -26.35 -4.54
C GLU A 60 8.32 -26.72 -4.85
N THR A 61 7.94 -27.97 -4.58
CA THR A 61 6.56 -28.46 -4.75
C THR A 61 5.59 -27.68 -3.85
N PHE A 62 5.97 -27.46 -2.59
CA PHE A 62 5.15 -26.71 -1.64
C PHE A 62 4.94 -25.26 -2.10
N LEU A 63 6.02 -24.57 -2.47
CA LEU A 63 5.95 -23.18 -2.92
C LEU A 63 5.10 -23.06 -4.19
N ASN A 64 5.19 -24.01 -5.12
CA ASN A 64 4.34 -24.05 -6.31
C ASN A 64 2.85 -24.22 -5.96
N LEU A 65 2.51 -25.16 -5.06
CA LEU A 65 1.14 -25.35 -4.61
C LEU A 65 0.56 -24.11 -3.92
N VAL A 66 1.35 -23.44 -3.08
CA VAL A 66 0.94 -22.19 -2.45
C VAL A 66 0.71 -21.10 -3.51
N THR A 67 1.62 -20.98 -4.46
CA THR A 67 1.54 -19.97 -5.53
C THR A 67 0.29 -20.18 -6.38
N GLU A 68 0.03 -21.40 -6.84
CA GLU A 68 -1.18 -21.73 -7.61
C GLU A 68 -2.46 -21.42 -6.84
N ARG A 69 -2.49 -21.75 -5.54
CA ARG A 69 -3.65 -21.46 -4.67
C ARG A 69 -3.91 -19.96 -4.57
N LEU A 70 -2.86 -19.16 -4.35
CA LEU A 70 -3.00 -17.71 -4.22
C LEU A 70 -3.34 -17.03 -5.55
N ASP A 71 -2.76 -17.47 -6.67
CA ASP A 71 -3.09 -16.94 -8.00
C ASP A 71 -4.54 -17.29 -8.40
N GLY A 72 -5.05 -18.46 -7.97
CA GLY A 72 -6.46 -18.80 -8.10
C GLY A 72 -7.39 -17.86 -7.32
N LYS A 73 -7.04 -17.55 -6.06
CA LYS A 73 -7.78 -16.55 -5.25
C LYS A 73 -7.74 -15.16 -5.88
N ALA A 74 -6.56 -14.73 -6.35
CA ALA A 74 -6.38 -13.43 -7.00
C ALA A 74 -7.17 -13.33 -8.30
N THR A 75 -7.19 -14.40 -9.11
CA THR A 75 -7.98 -14.45 -10.34
C THR A 75 -9.47 -14.26 -10.04
N HIS A 76 -10.00 -14.91 -9.00
CA HIS A 76 -11.39 -14.73 -8.60
C HIS A 76 -11.67 -13.29 -8.16
N LEU A 77 -10.87 -12.76 -7.22
CA LEU A 77 -11.02 -11.38 -6.73
C LEU A 77 -10.88 -10.33 -7.86
N SER A 78 -10.05 -10.61 -8.87
CA SER A 78 -9.87 -9.71 -10.01
C SER A 78 -11.13 -9.52 -10.85
N MET A 79 -12.03 -10.51 -10.86
CA MET A 79 -13.30 -10.41 -11.59
C MET A 79 -14.18 -9.32 -10.97
N ASP A 80 -14.34 -9.37 -9.65
CA ASP A 80 -15.10 -8.37 -8.89
C ASP A 80 -14.47 -6.97 -9.02
N LEU A 81 -13.14 -6.88 -8.85
CA LEU A 81 -12.42 -5.61 -8.96
C LEU A 81 -12.46 -5.01 -10.37
N ALA A 82 -12.52 -5.84 -11.42
CA ALA A 82 -12.62 -5.37 -12.79
C ALA A 82 -14.01 -4.78 -13.07
N GLU A 83 -15.07 -5.42 -12.57
CA GLU A 83 -16.44 -4.89 -12.68
C GLU A 83 -16.55 -3.53 -11.98
N ASP A 84 -16.03 -3.41 -10.76
CA ASP A 84 -15.97 -2.15 -10.01
C ASP A 84 -15.15 -1.08 -10.74
N ALA A 85 -14.04 -1.47 -11.37
CA ALA A 85 -13.19 -0.56 -12.14
C ALA A 85 -13.94 -0.02 -13.37
N ILE A 86 -14.69 -0.86 -14.08
CA ILE A 86 -15.53 -0.44 -15.21
C ILE A 86 -16.62 0.50 -14.73
N VAL A 87 -17.34 0.18 -13.65
CA VAL A 87 -18.38 1.07 -13.07
C VAL A 87 -17.82 2.44 -12.73
N ARG A 88 -16.65 2.51 -12.06
CA ARG A 88 -15.99 3.78 -11.72
C ARG A 88 -15.55 4.56 -12.95
N TRP A 89 -15.01 3.87 -13.95
CA TRP A 89 -14.60 4.50 -15.21
C TRP A 89 -15.80 5.15 -15.91
N ARG A 90 -16.93 4.42 -16.03
CA ARG A 90 -18.16 4.94 -16.63
C ARG A 90 -18.69 6.17 -15.88
N GLY A 91 -18.68 6.13 -14.54
CA GLY A 91 -19.08 7.26 -13.71
C GLY A 91 -18.25 8.53 -13.97
N SER A 92 -16.97 8.37 -14.32
CA SER A 92 -16.07 9.48 -14.64
C SER A 92 -16.15 9.94 -16.10
N HIS A 93 -16.76 9.14 -16.98
CA HIS A 93 -16.80 9.37 -18.43
C HIS A 93 -18.24 9.48 -18.96
N HIS A 94 -19.09 10.21 -18.25
CA HIS A 94 -20.50 10.47 -18.65
C HIS A 94 -21.29 9.21 -19.00
N ASN A 95 -21.00 8.10 -18.32
CA ASN A 95 -21.61 6.79 -18.57
C ASN A 95 -21.38 6.24 -19.99
N ALA A 96 -20.30 6.65 -20.66
CA ALA A 96 -19.81 6.02 -21.89
C ALA A 96 -19.33 4.59 -21.60
N GLU A 97 -19.30 3.72 -22.62
CA GLU A 97 -18.72 2.38 -22.50
C GLU A 97 -17.22 2.43 -22.82
N PRO A 98 -16.35 1.79 -22.03
CA PRO A 98 -14.91 1.75 -22.33
C PRO A 98 -14.66 1.04 -23.65
N ASP A 99 -13.68 1.53 -24.41
CA ASP A 99 -13.21 0.81 -25.59
C ASP A 99 -12.47 -0.49 -25.18
N HIS A 100 -12.11 -1.28 -26.18
CA HIS A 100 -11.47 -2.58 -25.95
C HIS A 100 -10.15 -2.45 -25.18
N GLU A 101 -9.29 -1.49 -25.56
CA GLU A 101 -7.99 -1.28 -24.94
C GLU A 101 -8.13 -0.85 -23.48
N THR A 102 -9.05 0.07 -23.22
CA THR A 102 -9.40 0.53 -21.86
C THR A 102 -9.91 -0.62 -21.02
N THR A 103 -10.82 -1.43 -21.56
CA THR A 103 -11.36 -2.60 -20.86
C THR A 103 -10.25 -3.58 -20.47
N VAL A 104 -9.35 -3.91 -21.40
CA VAL A 104 -8.19 -4.78 -21.12
C VAL A 104 -7.31 -4.18 -20.04
N GLY A 105 -7.02 -2.87 -20.11
CA GLY A 105 -6.22 -2.17 -19.10
C GLY A 105 -6.84 -2.20 -17.70
N LEU A 106 -8.17 -2.02 -17.60
CA LEU A 106 -8.92 -2.13 -16.34
C LEU A 106 -8.85 -3.56 -15.77
N HIS A 107 -9.02 -4.58 -16.60
CA HIS A 107 -8.90 -5.98 -16.17
C HIS A 107 -7.47 -6.34 -15.71
N GLN A 108 -6.44 -5.87 -16.43
CA GLN A 108 -5.04 -6.10 -16.03
C GLN A 108 -4.72 -5.43 -14.70
N SER A 109 -5.18 -4.18 -14.52
CA SER A 109 -5.01 -3.44 -13.26
C SER A 109 -5.74 -4.12 -12.11
N ALA A 110 -6.97 -4.58 -12.34
CA ALA A 110 -7.76 -5.33 -11.36
C ALA A 110 -7.07 -6.63 -10.94
N LEU A 111 -6.46 -7.36 -11.89
CA LEU A 111 -5.70 -8.56 -11.60
C LEU A 111 -4.44 -8.28 -10.77
N GLN A 112 -3.70 -7.21 -11.09
CA GLN A 112 -2.54 -6.80 -10.30
C GLN A 112 -2.95 -6.44 -8.86
N ASN A 113 -3.98 -5.61 -8.70
CA ASN A 113 -4.50 -5.20 -7.40
C ASN A 113 -5.00 -6.41 -6.58
N ALA A 114 -5.68 -7.36 -7.23
CA ALA A 114 -6.14 -8.58 -6.58
C ALA A 114 -4.97 -9.43 -6.06
N ARG A 115 -3.90 -9.58 -6.85
CA ARG A 115 -2.70 -10.32 -6.43
C ARG A 115 -2.04 -9.68 -5.21
N GLU A 116 -1.86 -8.37 -5.21
CA GLU A 116 -1.31 -7.62 -4.08
C GLU A 116 -2.17 -7.75 -2.83
N ALA A 117 -3.50 -7.62 -2.96
CA ALA A 117 -4.42 -7.77 -1.85
C ALA A 117 -4.35 -9.16 -1.22
N ILE A 118 -4.35 -10.21 -2.05
CA ILE A 118 -4.26 -11.60 -1.58
C ILE A 118 -2.92 -11.89 -0.90
N VAL A 119 -1.79 -11.45 -1.49
CA VAL A 119 -0.47 -11.61 -0.86
C VAL A 119 -0.43 -10.93 0.49
N ARG A 120 -0.93 -9.68 0.59
CA ARG A 120 -0.97 -8.94 1.85
C ARG A 120 -1.78 -9.69 2.91
N GLN A 121 -2.97 -10.17 2.55
CA GLN A 121 -3.90 -10.84 3.47
C GLN A 121 -3.44 -12.23 3.89
N GLU A 122 -2.85 -13.01 2.99
CA GLU A 122 -2.60 -14.45 3.21
C GLU A 122 -1.15 -14.76 3.53
N LEU A 123 -0.20 -13.94 3.09
CA LEU A 123 1.23 -14.14 3.34
C LEU A 123 1.75 -13.15 4.36
N TYR A 124 1.61 -11.85 4.08
CA TYR A 124 2.22 -10.83 4.93
C TYR A 124 1.53 -10.66 6.28
N ALA A 125 0.23 -10.95 6.38
CA ALA A 125 -0.45 -11.02 7.66
C ALA A 125 0.10 -12.14 8.59
N LEU A 126 0.75 -13.17 8.04
CA LEU A 126 1.34 -14.26 8.81
C LEU A 126 2.76 -13.94 9.26
N ILE A 127 3.43 -13.00 8.60
CA ILE A 127 4.77 -12.57 8.99
C ILE A 127 4.60 -11.87 10.33
N PRO A 128 5.21 -12.38 11.42
CA PRO A 128 5.19 -11.68 12.68
C PRO A 128 5.72 -10.28 12.39
N GLN A 129 4.87 -9.28 12.58
CA GLN A 129 5.36 -7.91 12.66
C GLN A 129 6.46 -7.98 13.75
N PRO A 130 7.67 -7.44 13.52
CA PRO A 130 8.51 -7.13 14.67
C PRO A 130 7.58 -6.39 15.62
N ALA A 131 7.53 -6.77 16.90
CA ALA A 131 6.67 -6.09 17.85
C ALA A 131 6.92 -4.58 17.68
N GLU A 132 6.04 -3.91 16.96
CA GLU A 132 5.69 -2.55 17.29
C GLU A 132 5.25 -2.75 18.71
N ASP A 133 6.08 -2.26 19.62
CA ASP A 133 5.88 -2.33 21.05
C ASP A 133 4.37 -2.31 21.28
N GLU A 134 3.85 -3.39 21.90
CA GLU A 134 2.53 -3.37 22.53
C GLU A 134 2.33 -1.94 23.03
N GLU A 135 1.17 -1.31 22.74
CA GLU A 135 0.77 -0.05 23.39
C GLU A 135 1.40 -0.04 24.77
N PRO A 136 2.26 0.92 25.16
CA PRO A 136 2.96 0.80 26.43
C PRO A 136 1.92 0.94 27.54
N ALA A 137 1.29 -0.17 27.90
CA ALA A 137 0.78 -0.47 29.19
C ALA A 137 2.02 -0.53 30.07
N SER A 138 2.39 0.65 30.55
CA SER A 138 3.60 1.05 31.29
C SER A 138 4.49 1.94 30.44
N THR A 139 4.29 3.26 30.60
CA THR A 139 5.30 4.29 30.38
C THR A 139 6.70 3.71 30.65
N PRO A 140 7.61 3.65 29.66
CA PRO A 140 8.99 3.26 29.93
C PRO A 140 9.50 4.16 31.06
N PRO A 141 10.29 3.65 32.02
CA PRO A 141 10.84 4.51 33.07
C PRO A 141 11.49 5.70 32.38
N ARG A 142 10.90 6.86 32.65
CA ARG A 142 11.25 8.14 32.05
C ARG A 142 12.78 8.25 32.13
N PRO A 143 13.51 8.41 31.01
CA PRO A 143 14.95 8.59 31.09
C PRO A 143 15.24 9.73 32.07
N GLU A 144 16.26 9.59 32.91
CA GLU A 144 16.70 10.61 33.90
C GLU A 144 17.18 11.92 33.24
N VAL A 145 16.87 12.13 31.95
CA VAL A 145 17.13 13.36 31.22
C VAL A 145 16.09 14.39 31.63
N ASN A 146 16.56 15.54 32.09
CA ASN A 146 15.71 16.68 32.42
C ASN A 146 14.82 17.02 31.22
N TRP A 147 13.55 17.30 31.46
CA TRP A 147 12.58 17.64 30.40
C TRP A 147 13.05 18.83 29.54
N GLU A 148 13.86 19.72 30.12
CA GLU A 148 14.44 20.91 29.45
C GLU A 148 15.41 20.54 28.32
N ASP A 149 16.01 19.36 28.36
CA ASP A 149 16.97 18.88 27.37
C ASP A 149 16.38 17.83 26.43
N ARG A 150 15.23 17.25 26.80
CA ARG A 150 14.62 16.14 26.07
C ARG A 150 14.20 16.51 24.65
N TRP A 151 13.68 17.72 24.46
CA TRP A 151 13.23 18.20 23.14
C TRP A 151 14.40 18.45 22.17
N ARG A 152 15.64 18.51 22.67
CA ARG A 152 16.88 18.66 21.89
C ARG A 152 17.42 17.32 21.38
N ASP A 153 17.08 16.21 22.03
CA ASP A 153 17.51 14.86 21.62
C ASP A 153 16.43 14.18 20.76
N VAL A 154 16.78 13.86 19.52
CA VAL A 154 15.89 13.17 18.55
C VAL A 154 15.34 11.85 19.10
N ARG A 155 16.05 11.20 20.02
CA ARG A 155 15.63 9.92 20.62
C ARG A 155 14.52 10.05 21.65
N TYR A 156 14.31 11.24 22.20
CA TYR A 156 13.42 11.45 23.35
C TYR A 156 12.41 12.60 23.16
N ARG A 157 12.56 13.43 22.12
CA ARG A 157 11.66 14.55 21.84
C ARG A 157 10.24 14.06 21.50
N ALA A 158 9.23 14.81 21.93
CA ALA A 158 7.86 14.59 21.51
C ALA A 158 7.66 15.10 20.08
N GLU A 159 7.00 14.32 19.23
CA GLU A 159 6.66 14.73 17.87
C GLU A 159 5.50 15.75 17.91
N PRO A 160 5.66 16.95 17.32
CA PRO A 160 4.61 17.96 17.31
C PRO A 160 3.45 17.51 16.41
N ASN A 161 2.22 17.75 16.87
CA ASN A 161 1.04 17.62 16.03
C ASN A 161 0.75 18.93 15.28
N GLU A 162 -0.15 18.88 14.30
CA GLU A 162 -0.53 20.03 13.47
C GLU A 162 -0.96 21.26 14.29
N ALA A 163 -1.66 21.06 15.42
CA ALA A 163 -2.08 22.15 16.30
C ALA A 163 -0.89 22.85 16.99
N ILE A 164 0.12 22.09 17.41
CA ILE A 164 1.34 22.62 18.03
C ILE A 164 2.23 23.33 17.00
N GLU A 165 2.29 22.82 15.77
CA GLU A 165 3.00 23.47 14.67
C GLU A 165 2.37 24.82 14.30
N GLU A 166 1.03 24.88 14.20
CA GLU A 166 0.29 26.12 13.98
C GLU A 166 0.47 27.09 15.13
N LEU A 167 0.48 26.58 16.36
CA LEU A 167 0.73 27.38 17.55
C LEU A 167 2.14 27.99 17.51
N ALA A 168 3.17 27.22 17.17
CA ALA A 168 4.53 27.75 17.01
C ALA A 168 4.59 28.86 15.93
N ARG A 169 3.86 28.68 14.82
CA ARG A 169 3.75 29.68 13.75
C ARG A 169 3.04 30.95 14.21
N THR A 170 2.02 30.81 15.05
CA THR A 170 1.25 31.91 15.64
C THR A 170 2.06 32.68 16.67
N LEU A 171 2.85 31.98 17.51
CA LEU A 171 3.64 32.57 18.59
C LEU A 171 4.87 33.33 18.07
N TRP A 172 5.51 32.84 17.02
CA TRP A 172 6.74 33.42 16.44
C TRP A 172 6.62 33.71 14.94
N PRO A 173 5.66 34.55 14.50
CA PRO A 173 5.38 34.79 13.08
C PRO A 173 6.50 35.55 12.36
N GLN A 174 7.42 36.17 13.10
CA GLN A 174 8.57 36.91 12.55
C GLN A 174 9.88 36.11 12.55
N ARG A 175 9.91 34.92 13.16
CA ARG A 175 11.12 34.06 13.23
C ARG A 175 11.21 33.13 12.03
N SER A 176 12.39 32.57 11.74
CA SER A 176 12.55 31.68 10.60
C SER A 176 11.71 30.40 10.68
N PRO A 177 11.50 29.71 9.54
CA PRO A 177 10.84 28.40 9.53
C PRO A 177 11.52 27.38 10.45
N MET A 178 12.85 27.32 10.47
CA MET A 178 13.58 26.38 11.31
C MET A 178 13.42 26.68 12.80
N PHE A 179 13.38 27.97 13.18
CA PHE A 179 13.01 28.37 14.52
C PHE A 179 11.64 27.84 14.93
N ARG A 180 10.63 27.99 14.07
CA ARG A 180 9.26 27.53 14.36
C ARG A 180 9.19 26.00 14.48
N VAL A 181 9.95 25.27 13.67
CA VAL A 181 10.07 23.80 13.76
C VAL A 181 10.66 23.40 15.11
N LYS A 182 11.81 23.97 15.50
CA LYS A 182 12.43 23.68 16.80
C LYS A 182 11.54 24.11 17.98
N ALA A 183 10.86 25.25 17.86
CA ALA A 183 9.88 25.69 18.84
C ALA A 183 8.69 24.72 18.96
N ALA A 184 8.21 24.13 17.86
CA ALA A 184 7.14 23.14 17.89
C ALA A 184 7.55 21.89 18.70
N TYR A 185 8.77 21.39 18.55
CA TYR A 185 9.29 20.28 19.37
C TYR A 185 9.37 20.63 20.87
N LEU A 186 9.80 21.85 21.20
CA LEU A 186 9.82 22.35 22.58
C LEU A 186 8.40 22.43 23.18
N LEU A 187 7.42 22.93 22.41
CA LEU A 187 6.03 23.03 22.85
C LEU A 187 5.37 21.66 23.00
N ALA A 188 5.63 20.74 22.08
CA ALA A 188 5.13 19.36 22.13
C ALA A 188 5.64 18.64 23.40
N THR A 189 6.94 18.74 23.67
CA THR A 189 7.56 18.15 24.86
C THR A 189 7.02 18.77 26.16
N ARG A 190 6.74 20.09 26.18
CA ARG A 190 6.04 20.72 27.32
C ARG A 190 4.63 20.21 27.52
N ALA A 191 3.87 20.06 26.44
CA ALA A 191 2.48 19.64 26.48
C ALA A 191 2.36 18.21 27.03
N GLU A 192 3.22 17.31 26.57
CA GLU A 192 3.30 15.92 27.06
C GLU A 192 3.64 15.85 28.56
N GLU A 193 4.52 16.75 29.01
CA GLU A 193 4.90 16.88 30.42
C GLU A 193 3.84 17.59 31.29
N GLY A 194 2.66 17.91 30.74
CA GLY A 194 1.60 18.62 31.45
C GLY A 194 1.98 20.04 31.86
N ARG A 195 3.00 20.64 31.23
CA ARG A 195 3.47 22.00 31.53
C ARG A 195 2.68 23.03 30.74
N PRO A 196 2.50 24.25 31.29
CA PRO A 196 1.69 25.27 30.61
C PRO A 196 2.33 25.67 29.27
N VAL A 197 1.58 25.56 28.18
CA VAL A 197 2.03 25.97 26.85
C VAL A 197 1.56 27.41 26.60
N PRO A 198 2.40 28.30 26.04
CA PRO A 198 1.96 29.64 25.65
C PRO A 198 0.79 29.58 24.66
N THR A 199 -0.28 30.30 24.96
CA THR A 199 -1.51 30.33 24.13
C THR A 199 -1.58 31.52 23.17
N SER A 200 -0.72 32.53 23.36
CA SER A 200 -0.66 33.72 22.51
C SER A 200 0.74 34.32 22.47
N PRO A 201 1.08 35.15 21.46
CA PRO A 201 2.39 35.79 21.34
C PRO A 201 2.76 36.66 22.54
N HIS A 202 1.76 37.23 23.22
CA HIS A 202 1.93 38.08 24.40
C HIS A 202 2.04 37.27 25.70
N HIS A 203 2.02 35.94 25.63
CA HIS A 203 2.12 35.09 26.80
C HIS A 203 3.51 35.21 27.44
N HIS A 204 3.56 35.40 28.75
CA HIS A 204 4.81 35.60 29.53
C HIS A 204 5.86 34.48 29.39
N LEU A 205 5.47 33.33 28.83
CA LEU A 205 6.37 32.20 28.57
C LEU A 205 7.15 32.37 27.26
N VAL A 206 6.62 33.09 26.27
CA VAL A 206 7.28 33.33 24.98
C VAL A 206 8.69 33.91 25.16
N PRO A 207 8.92 35.00 25.94
CA PRO A 207 10.27 35.53 26.14
C PRO A 207 11.20 34.60 26.92
N ARG A 208 10.66 33.59 27.63
CA ARG A 208 11.47 32.59 28.36
C ARG A 208 11.88 31.40 27.50
N LEU A 209 11.02 31.02 26.56
CA LEU A 209 11.25 29.88 25.66
C LEU A 209 12.06 30.29 24.42
N THR A 210 11.96 31.55 24.00
CA THR A 210 12.67 32.07 22.82
C THR A 210 14.18 31.84 22.88
N PRO A 211 14.91 32.19 23.97
CA PRO A 211 16.36 31.97 24.04
C PRO A 211 16.76 30.49 24.00
N GLN A 212 15.91 29.58 24.47
CA GLN A 212 16.18 28.14 24.48
C GLN A 212 16.20 27.57 23.06
N VAL A 213 15.32 28.08 22.20
CA VAL A 213 15.25 27.72 20.77
C VAL A 213 16.41 28.35 20.00
N GLU A 214 16.76 29.61 20.30
CA GLU A 214 17.92 30.28 19.69
C GLU A 214 19.24 29.57 20.03
N GLU A 215 19.39 29.08 21.26
CA GLU A 215 20.55 28.30 21.68
C GLU A 215 20.68 26.99 20.90
N GLU A 216 19.58 26.26 20.74
CA GLU A 216 19.53 25.02 19.98
C GLU A 216 19.84 25.24 18.48
N LEU A 217 19.26 26.28 17.88
CA LEU A 217 19.57 26.64 16.50
C LEU A 217 21.05 26.94 16.31
N ARG A 218 21.66 27.64 17.27
CA ARG A 218 23.10 27.93 17.24
C ARG A 218 23.94 26.66 17.39
N ALA A 219 23.52 25.72 18.24
CA ALA A 219 24.18 24.44 18.39
C ALA A 219 24.16 23.62 17.09
N ASP A 220 23.07 23.71 16.33
CA ASP A 220 22.92 23.11 14.99
C ASP A 220 23.63 23.87 13.86
N GLY A 221 24.29 25.01 14.16
CA GLY A 221 25.05 25.80 13.19
C GLY A 221 24.22 26.81 12.39
N TYR A 222 22.98 27.09 12.80
CA TYR A 222 22.15 28.15 12.19
C TYR A 222 22.57 29.55 12.69
N PRO A 223 22.37 30.61 11.87
CA PRO A 223 22.66 31.97 12.29
C PRO A 223 21.77 32.38 13.48
N PRO A 224 22.26 33.25 14.40
CA PRO A 224 21.44 33.81 15.46
C PRO A 224 20.37 34.73 14.87
N GLU A 225 19.17 34.71 15.46
CA GLU A 225 18.02 35.52 15.05
C GLU A 225 17.53 36.41 16.17
#